data_AF-A0A4Y2CHV7-F1
#
_entry.id   AF-A0A4Y2CHV7-F1
#
_cell.length_a   1.000
_cell.length_b   1.000
_cell.length_c   1.000
_cell.angle_alpha   90.00
_cell.angle_beta   90.00
_cell.angle_gamma   90.00
#
_symmetry.space_group_name_H-M   'P 1'
#
loop_
_entity.id
_entity.type
_entity.pdbx_description
1 polymer ?
#
loop_
_entity_poly.entity_id
_entity_poly.type
_entity_poly.pdbx_seq_one_letter_code
_entity_poly.pdbx_strand_id
1 'polypeptide(L)'
;MSKPARKEFWEWYEERRKESFDFRKEILDYCRSDVDILRRCCLEFRRQFIDVANVDPFCYVTIASACMAVFRSNHIKPYSIAMVPVNGYTSGNFSMNCIRWLDFLSWKDGIEIKYALNGNGEMKIGKFDVDGFCEEQNTIYQYHGCFFHGCISCFDPDVVNPLKDLSMRSLYEKTKEISNILRSKGFQVIEIWEHDFQKMKKADDYVKEFLKTHDVTDRLKPRDAFFGGRTNAIKLYHEGAAKYIDFTSLYPWCNKYC
;
A
#
# COMPACT_ATOMS: atom_id res chain seq x y z
N MET A 1 -34.15 8.42 36.19
CA MET A 1 -34.94 9.68 36.12
C MET A 1 -34.90 10.35 37.49
N SER A 2 -34.69 11.66 37.57
CA SER A 2 -34.66 12.38 38.85
C SER A 2 -36.06 12.41 39.49
N LYS A 3 -36.15 12.61 40.82
CA LYS A 3 -37.44 12.71 41.54
C LYS A 3 -38.38 13.80 40.95
N PRO A 4 -37.89 15.00 40.58
CA PRO A 4 -38.72 16.02 39.93
C PRO A 4 -39.25 15.59 38.56
N ALA A 5 -38.37 15.08 37.68
CA ALA A 5 -38.77 14.63 36.34
C ALA A 5 -39.78 13.47 36.39
N ARG A 6 -39.71 12.62 37.42
CA ARG A 6 -40.70 11.57 37.64
C ARG A 6 -42.08 12.11 38.00
N LYS A 7 -42.14 13.20 38.78
CA LYS A 7 -43.40 13.84 39.14
C LYS A 7 -44.05 14.49 37.91
N GLU A 8 -43.29 15.26 37.14
CA GLU A 8 -43.75 15.88 35.89
C GLU A 8 -44.28 14.84 34.88
N PHE A 9 -43.57 13.72 34.73
CA PHE A 9 -44.01 12.64 33.83
C PHE A 9 -45.37 12.06 34.25
N TRP A 10 -45.57 11.80 35.54
CA TRP A 10 -46.84 11.24 36.02
C TRP A 10 -48.00 12.23 35.91
N GLU A 11 -47.76 13.52 36.14
CA GLU A 11 -48.75 14.57 35.91
C GLU A 11 -49.17 14.61 34.43
N TRP A 12 -48.20 14.66 33.52
CA TRP A 12 -48.44 14.59 32.08
C TRP A 12 -49.17 13.31 31.64
N TYR A 13 -48.82 12.16 32.22
CA TYR A 13 -49.43 10.87 31.90
C TYR A 13 -50.90 10.81 32.37
N GLU A 14 -51.18 11.21 33.61
CA GLU A 14 -52.54 11.18 34.15
C GLU A 14 -53.50 12.10 33.40
N GLU A 15 -53.01 13.24 32.87
CA GLU A 15 -53.76 14.14 31.99
C GLU A 15 -54.12 13.47 30.65
N ARG A 16 -53.17 12.76 30.03
CA ARG A 16 -53.30 12.28 28.65
C ARG A 16 -53.68 10.82 28.49
N ARG A 17 -53.68 10.00 29.56
CA ARG A 17 -53.92 8.54 29.49
C ARG A 17 -55.26 8.12 28.87
N LYS A 18 -56.24 9.01 28.81
CA LYS A 18 -57.57 8.77 28.22
C LYS A 18 -57.68 9.23 26.77
N GLU A 19 -56.67 9.93 26.25
CA GLU A 19 -56.62 10.36 24.86
C GLU A 19 -56.28 9.18 23.94
N SER A 20 -56.89 9.13 22.76
CA SER A 20 -56.57 8.10 21.76
C SER A 20 -55.27 8.47 21.04
N PHE A 21 -54.27 7.62 21.16
CA PHE A 21 -52.99 7.78 20.48
C PHE A 21 -53.07 7.30 19.02
N ASP A 22 -53.02 8.23 18.06
CA ASP A 22 -52.92 7.91 16.64
C ASP A 22 -51.45 7.74 16.25
N PHE A 23 -50.99 6.48 16.28
CA PHE A 23 -49.59 6.17 15.99
C PHE A 23 -49.13 6.64 14.61
N ARG A 24 -50.01 6.65 13.58
CA ARG A 24 -49.62 7.06 12.23
C ARG A 24 -49.34 8.55 12.16
N LYS A 25 -50.13 9.35 12.86
CA LYS A 25 -49.91 10.79 12.95
C LYS A 25 -48.64 11.09 13.75
N GLU A 26 -48.50 10.49 14.92
CA GLU A 26 -47.41 10.77 15.85
C GLU A 26 -46.05 10.35 15.30
N ILE A 27 -45.95 9.19 14.61
CA ILE A 27 -44.70 8.78 13.97
C ILE A 27 -44.31 9.71 12.82
N LEU A 28 -45.28 10.21 12.05
CA LEU A 28 -45.03 11.14 10.96
C LEU A 28 -44.52 12.49 11.49
N ASP A 29 -45.17 13.01 12.53
CA ASP A 29 -44.79 14.27 13.16
C ASP A 29 -43.42 14.16 13.84
N TYR A 30 -43.13 13.03 14.49
CA TYR A 30 -41.80 12.72 15.02
C TYR A 30 -40.74 12.71 13.92
N CYS A 31 -40.93 11.94 12.85
CA CYS A 31 -39.94 11.86 11.76
C CYS A 31 -39.69 13.23 11.10
N ARG A 32 -40.72 14.05 10.93
CA ARG A 32 -40.57 15.43 10.40
C ARG A 32 -39.76 16.31 11.35
N SER A 33 -40.06 16.23 12.64
CA SER A 33 -39.34 16.98 13.68
C SER A 33 -37.87 16.56 13.75
N ASP A 34 -37.59 15.26 13.74
CA ASP A 34 -36.23 14.71 13.80
C ASP A 34 -35.37 15.15 12.61
N VAL A 35 -35.91 15.10 11.39
CA VAL A 35 -35.24 15.58 10.19
C VAL A 35 -35.05 17.10 10.20
N ASP A 36 -36.02 17.86 10.69
CA ASP A 36 -35.88 19.32 10.81
C ASP A 36 -34.80 19.72 11.82
N ILE A 37 -34.76 19.07 12.98
CA ILE A 37 -33.72 19.27 13.99
C ILE A 37 -32.35 18.92 13.40
N LEU A 38 -32.21 17.75 12.77
CA LEU A 38 -30.97 17.33 12.14
C LEU A 38 -30.51 18.34 11.07
N ARG A 39 -31.43 18.81 10.22
CA ARG A 39 -31.15 19.85 9.22
C ARG A 39 -30.62 21.13 9.86
N ARG A 40 -31.30 21.64 10.90
CA ARG A 40 -30.88 22.87 11.60
C ARG A 40 -29.51 22.70 12.26
N CYS A 41 -29.26 21.56 12.90
CA CYS A 41 -27.97 21.24 13.47
C CYS A 41 -26.86 21.17 12.41
N CYS A 42 -27.12 20.53 11.26
CA CYS A 42 -26.17 20.46 10.15
C CYS A 42 -25.84 21.85 9.57
N LEU A 43 -26.84 22.72 9.43
CA LEU A 43 -26.63 24.09 8.94
C LEU A 43 -25.77 24.90 9.91
N GLU A 44 -26.05 24.80 11.21
CA GLU A 44 -25.27 25.48 12.23
C GLU A 44 -23.85 24.92 12.35
N PHE A 45 -23.68 23.60 12.27
CA PHE A 45 -22.38 22.95 12.21
C PHE A 45 -21.57 23.41 10.98
N ARG A 46 -22.18 23.44 9.79
CA ARG A 46 -21.54 23.96 8.56
C ARG A 46 -21.07 25.40 8.75
N ARG A 47 -21.95 26.24 9.30
CA ARG A 47 -21.66 27.67 9.54
C ARG A 47 -20.46 27.83 10.47
N GLN A 48 -20.48 27.18 11.63
CA GLN A 48 -19.38 27.26 12.60
C GLN A 48 -18.07 26.69 12.04
N PHE A 49 -18.13 25.57 11.31
CA PHE A 49 -16.94 24.94 10.76
C PHE A 49 -16.28 25.82 9.67
N ILE A 50 -17.08 26.42 8.78
CA ILE A 50 -16.56 27.37 7.78
C ILE A 50 -15.99 28.62 8.46
N ASP A 51 -16.67 29.16 9.47
CA ASP A 51 -16.23 30.36 10.19
C ASP A 51 -14.87 30.15 10.88
N VAL A 52 -14.68 29.01 11.55
CA VAL A 52 -13.45 28.69 12.27
C VAL A 52 -12.32 28.22 11.34
N ALA A 53 -12.64 27.41 10.33
CA ALA A 53 -11.66 26.65 9.58
C ALA A 53 -11.58 26.98 8.09
N ASN A 54 -12.49 27.81 7.57
CA ASN A 54 -12.59 28.18 6.16
C ASN A 54 -12.68 26.97 5.21
N VAL A 55 -13.30 25.88 5.67
CA VAL A 55 -13.52 24.64 4.92
C VAL A 55 -14.98 24.25 5.06
N ASP A 56 -15.62 23.85 3.97
CA ASP A 56 -16.99 23.31 4.04
C ASP A 56 -16.94 21.82 4.42
N PRO A 57 -17.46 21.42 5.60
CA PRO A 57 -17.40 20.03 6.04
C PRO A 57 -18.25 19.09 5.16
N PHE A 58 -19.26 19.61 4.45
CA PHE A 58 -20.14 18.82 3.59
C PHE A 58 -19.58 18.56 2.19
N CYS A 59 -18.42 19.14 1.84
CA CYS A 59 -17.66 18.75 0.65
C CYS A 59 -16.89 17.42 0.84
N TYR A 60 -16.96 16.82 2.03
CA TYR A 60 -16.24 15.59 2.38
C TYR A 60 -17.20 14.53 2.93
N VAL A 61 -16.92 13.27 2.62
CA VAL A 61 -17.77 12.13 3.04
C VAL A 61 -17.73 11.89 4.56
N THR A 62 -16.60 12.21 5.22
CA THR A 62 -16.41 11.98 6.66
C THR A 62 -15.88 13.22 7.37
N ILE A 63 -16.19 13.36 8.66
CA ILE A 63 -15.62 14.42 9.53
C ILE A 63 -14.09 14.35 9.53
N ALA A 64 -13.50 13.15 9.56
CA ALA A 64 -12.05 12.98 9.50
C ALA A 64 -11.45 13.57 8.21
N SER A 65 -12.10 13.36 7.06
CA SER A 65 -11.66 13.98 5.80
C SER A 65 -11.79 15.51 5.79
N ALA A 66 -12.84 16.07 6.41
CA ALA A 66 -12.97 17.52 6.58
C ALA A 66 -11.86 18.07 7.49
N CYS A 67 -11.62 17.44 8.65
CA CYS A 67 -10.52 17.83 9.55
C CYS A 67 -9.15 17.73 8.88
N MET A 68 -8.93 16.70 8.04
CA MET A 68 -7.69 16.58 7.28
C MET A 68 -7.55 17.70 6.24
N ALA A 69 -8.66 18.15 5.62
CA ALA A 69 -8.62 19.31 4.74
C ALA A 69 -8.21 20.58 5.48
N VAL A 70 -8.80 20.82 6.66
CA VAL A 70 -8.42 21.94 7.55
C VAL A 70 -6.95 21.87 7.95
N PHE A 71 -6.46 20.68 8.34
CA PHE A 71 -5.06 20.49 8.68
C PHE A 71 -4.14 20.85 7.50
N ARG A 72 -4.47 20.37 6.29
CA ARG A 72 -3.67 20.64 5.10
C ARG A 72 -3.70 22.10 4.66
N SER A 73 -4.83 22.79 4.77
CA SER A 73 -4.96 24.18 4.33
C SER A 73 -4.41 25.18 5.34
N ASN A 74 -4.57 24.91 6.64
CA ASN A 74 -4.36 25.93 7.68
C ASN A 74 -3.15 25.64 8.59
N HIS A 75 -2.70 24.38 8.70
CA HIS A 75 -1.72 23.98 9.71
C HIS A 75 -0.43 23.36 9.14
N ILE A 76 -0.44 22.82 7.92
CA ILE A 76 0.78 22.31 7.28
C ILE A 76 1.71 23.48 6.96
N LYS A 77 2.91 23.44 7.51
CA LYS A 77 3.96 24.41 7.17
C LYS A 77 4.53 24.08 5.79
N PRO A 78 4.93 25.09 4.99
CA PRO A 78 5.67 24.85 3.78
C PRO A 78 6.88 23.95 4.05
N TYR A 79 7.10 22.96 3.18
CA TYR A 79 8.25 22.04 3.23
C TYR A 79 8.37 21.18 4.50
N SER A 80 7.30 21.01 5.28
CA SER A 80 7.36 20.20 6.52
C SER A 80 6.97 18.73 6.34
N ILE A 81 6.28 18.38 5.26
CA ILE A 81 5.83 17.01 4.99
C ILE A 81 6.18 16.66 3.55
N ALA A 82 6.85 15.52 3.36
CA ALA A 82 7.16 15.00 2.05
C ALA A 82 5.88 14.46 1.38
N MET A 83 5.56 14.94 0.18
CA MET A 83 4.45 14.39 -0.60
C MET A 83 4.87 13.07 -1.23
N VAL A 84 4.53 11.97 -0.58
CA VAL A 84 4.76 10.62 -1.13
C VAL A 84 3.76 10.37 -2.26
N PRO A 85 4.20 10.12 -3.51
CA PRO A 85 3.30 9.73 -4.59
C PRO A 85 2.52 8.47 -4.23
N VAL A 86 1.37 8.24 -4.89
CA VAL A 86 0.51 7.07 -4.61
C VAL A 86 1.30 5.75 -4.66
N ASN A 87 2.27 5.66 -5.57
CA ASN A 87 3.11 4.48 -5.77
C ASN A 87 4.49 4.58 -5.09
N GLY A 88 4.67 5.51 -4.15
CA GLY A 88 5.97 5.80 -3.55
C GLY A 88 6.90 6.61 -4.46
N TYR A 89 8.13 6.86 -3.98
CA TYR A 89 9.15 7.60 -4.74
C TYR A 89 9.88 6.74 -5.78
N THR A 90 9.74 5.41 -5.71
CA THR A 90 10.44 4.46 -6.56
C THR A 90 9.43 3.63 -7.35
N SER A 91 9.41 3.80 -8.66
CA SER A 91 8.42 3.22 -9.58
C SER A 91 8.87 1.91 -10.24
N GLY A 92 10.01 1.34 -9.84
CA GLY A 92 10.54 0.09 -10.38
C GLY A 92 9.92 -1.13 -9.72
N ASN A 93 9.39 -2.05 -10.54
CA ASN A 93 8.98 -3.38 -10.13
C ASN A 93 10.20 -4.31 -10.19
N PHE A 94 10.41 -5.11 -9.15
CA PHE A 94 11.46 -6.13 -9.13
C PHE A 94 10.90 -7.47 -8.67
N SER A 95 11.61 -8.55 -9.02
CA SER A 95 11.28 -9.89 -8.52
C SER A 95 11.97 -10.13 -7.19
N MET A 96 11.23 -10.64 -6.20
CA MET A 96 11.83 -11.04 -4.92
C MET A 96 12.92 -12.12 -5.10
N ASN A 97 12.79 -12.97 -6.13
CA ASN A 97 13.83 -13.95 -6.45
C ASN A 97 15.06 -13.32 -7.12
N CYS A 98 14.89 -12.21 -7.84
CA CYS A 98 16.02 -11.44 -8.36
C CYS A 98 16.85 -10.88 -7.20
N ILE A 99 16.20 -10.21 -6.24
CA ILE A 99 16.88 -9.64 -5.06
C ILE A 99 17.63 -10.73 -4.30
N ARG A 100 16.97 -11.85 -3.99
CA ARG A 100 17.59 -13.00 -3.31
C ARG A 100 18.83 -13.54 -4.03
N TRP A 101 18.79 -13.55 -5.37
CA TRP A 101 19.93 -13.99 -6.16
C TRP A 101 21.09 -13.01 -6.09
N LEU A 102 20.82 -11.70 -6.20
CA LEU A 102 21.84 -10.66 -6.08
C LEU A 102 22.45 -10.62 -4.67
N ASP A 103 21.63 -10.73 -3.63
CA ASP A 103 22.09 -10.80 -2.23
C ASP A 103 22.96 -12.04 -1.97
N PHE A 104 22.58 -13.19 -2.55
CA PHE A 104 23.39 -14.39 -2.47
C PHE A 104 24.75 -14.21 -3.14
N LEU A 105 24.80 -13.58 -4.33
CA LEU A 105 26.06 -13.31 -5.02
C LEU A 105 26.94 -12.31 -4.24
N SER A 106 26.35 -11.24 -3.72
CA SER A 106 27.04 -10.26 -2.88
C SER A 106 27.66 -10.93 -1.65
N TRP A 107 26.90 -11.80 -0.97
CA TRP A 107 27.37 -12.56 0.19
C TRP A 107 28.45 -13.59 -0.17
N LYS A 108 28.25 -14.36 -1.24
CA LYS A 108 29.13 -15.46 -1.64
C LYS A 108 30.49 -14.95 -2.12
N ASP A 109 30.48 -13.93 -2.98
CA ASP A 109 31.67 -13.43 -3.65
C ASP A 109 32.27 -12.22 -2.90
N GLY A 110 31.61 -11.72 -1.85
CA GLY A 110 32.07 -10.59 -1.06
C GLY A 110 32.06 -9.26 -1.82
N ILE A 111 31.15 -9.11 -2.80
CA ILE A 111 31.08 -7.98 -3.73
C ILE A 111 29.93 -7.03 -3.39
N GLU A 112 30.11 -5.74 -3.63
CA GLU A 112 29.03 -4.77 -3.53
C GLU A 112 28.30 -4.66 -4.88
N ILE A 113 27.02 -5.02 -4.90
CA ILE A 113 26.15 -4.95 -6.09
C ILE A 113 25.10 -3.88 -5.85
N LYS A 114 25.00 -2.86 -6.69
CA LYS A 114 23.94 -1.84 -6.66
C LYS A 114 22.67 -2.38 -7.33
N TYR A 115 21.53 -2.34 -6.64
CA TYR A 115 20.23 -2.82 -7.12
C TYR A 115 19.03 -2.15 -6.43
N ALA A 116 17.81 -2.56 -6.78
CA ALA A 116 16.54 -1.91 -6.43
C ALA A 116 16.26 -1.64 -4.93
N LEU A 117 16.88 -2.37 -4.00
CA LEU A 117 16.62 -2.28 -2.56
C LEU A 117 17.81 -1.90 -1.68
N ASN A 118 19.03 -1.74 -2.22
CA ASN A 118 20.21 -1.46 -1.40
C ASN A 118 20.60 0.04 -1.30
N GLY A 119 19.62 0.94 -1.33
CA GLY A 119 19.81 2.37 -1.05
C GLY A 119 20.37 3.22 -2.20
N ASN A 120 21.09 2.61 -3.16
CA ASN A 120 21.63 3.31 -4.34
C ASN A 120 20.68 3.29 -5.55
N GLY A 121 19.65 2.44 -5.52
CA GLY A 121 18.70 2.26 -6.62
C GLY A 121 19.24 1.40 -7.77
N GLU A 122 18.35 1.05 -8.71
CA GLU A 122 18.73 0.38 -9.96
C GLU A 122 19.61 1.33 -10.80
N MET A 123 20.69 0.78 -11.37
CA MET A 123 21.57 1.55 -12.25
C MET A 123 20.97 1.61 -13.65
N LYS A 124 21.10 2.77 -14.30
CA LYS A 124 20.65 2.97 -15.69
C LYS A 124 21.85 3.10 -16.62
N ILE A 125 22.01 2.16 -17.55
CA ILE A 125 23.11 2.16 -18.53
C ILE A 125 22.58 2.59 -19.89
N GLY A 126 22.65 3.90 -20.14
CA GLY A 126 22.01 4.53 -21.30
C GLY A 126 20.49 4.52 -21.14
N LYS A 127 19.80 3.71 -21.96
CA LYS A 127 18.33 3.58 -21.94
C LYS A 127 17.82 2.35 -21.19
N PHE A 128 18.71 1.50 -20.70
CA PHE A 128 18.36 0.22 -20.08
C PHE A 128 18.55 0.29 -18.58
N ASP A 129 17.50 -0.08 -17.85
CA ASP A 129 17.58 -0.37 -16.42
C ASP A 129 18.14 -1.79 -16.26
N VAL A 130 19.09 -1.98 -15.35
CA VAL A 130 19.71 -3.29 -15.08
C VAL A 130 19.38 -3.75 -13.67
N ASP A 131 19.21 -5.05 -13.48
CA ASP A 131 18.79 -5.61 -12.19
C ASP A 131 19.85 -5.44 -11.10
N GLY A 132 21.14 -5.64 -11.43
CA GLY A 132 22.26 -5.45 -10.53
C GLY A 132 23.54 -4.97 -11.23
N PHE A 133 24.31 -4.10 -10.59
CA PHE A 133 25.58 -3.59 -11.12
C PHE A 133 26.68 -3.57 -10.05
N CYS A 134 27.78 -4.27 -10.30
CA CYS A 134 29.00 -4.21 -9.49
C CYS A 134 30.01 -3.30 -10.19
N GLU A 135 30.33 -2.18 -9.57
CA GLU A 135 31.22 -1.16 -10.12
C GLU A 135 32.69 -1.61 -10.14
N GLU A 136 33.13 -2.30 -9.08
CA GLU A 136 34.51 -2.81 -8.96
C GLU A 136 34.89 -3.77 -10.09
N GLN A 137 33.96 -4.64 -10.47
CA GLN A 137 34.17 -5.66 -11.50
C GLN A 137 33.70 -5.22 -12.89
N ASN A 138 33.06 -4.06 -13.01
CA ASN A 138 32.36 -3.62 -14.21
C ASN A 138 31.36 -4.69 -14.73
N THR A 139 30.67 -5.34 -13.80
CA THR A 139 29.80 -6.50 -14.05
C THR A 139 28.33 -6.14 -13.86
N ILE A 140 27.51 -6.47 -14.84
CA ILE A 140 26.06 -6.37 -14.79
C ILE A 140 25.47 -7.75 -14.52
N TYR A 141 24.57 -7.84 -13.56
CA TYR A 141 23.81 -9.05 -13.24
C TYR A 141 22.37 -8.86 -13.72
N GLN A 142 21.88 -9.75 -14.59
CA GLN A 142 20.50 -9.72 -15.12
C GLN A 142 19.75 -10.98 -14.71
N TYR A 143 18.55 -10.80 -14.16
CA TYR A 143 17.64 -11.85 -13.76
C TYR A 143 16.46 -11.94 -14.73
N HIS A 144 16.45 -12.98 -15.55
CA HIS A 144 15.42 -13.15 -16.58
C HIS A 144 14.22 -13.93 -16.04
N GLY A 145 13.22 -13.19 -15.53
CA GLY A 145 11.88 -13.75 -15.26
C GLY A 145 11.31 -14.45 -16.50
N CYS A 146 11.00 -15.75 -16.41
CA CYS A 146 10.77 -16.58 -17.59
C CYS A 146 9.57 -16.09 -18.42
N PHE A 147 8.50 -15.67 -17.72
CA PHE A 147 7.30 -15.13 -18.32
C PHE A 147 7.56 -13.78 -19.04
N PHE A 148 8.31 -12.88 -18.42
CA PHE A 148 8.52 -11.52 -18.91
C PHE A 148 9.57 -11.42 -20.02
N HIS A 149 10.53 -12.34 -20.04
CA HIS A 149 11.68 -12.33 -20.95
C HIS A 149 11.63 -13.41 -22.03
N GLY A 150 10.52 -14.14 -22.17
CA GLY A 150 10.34 -15.05 -23.30
C GLY A 150 11.07 -16.38 -23.20
N CYS A 151 11.21 -16.99 -22.02
CA CYS A 151 12.03 -18.19 -21.89
C CYS A 151 11.55 -19.36 -22.78
N ILE A 152 12.34 -19.71 -23.80
CA ILE A 152 12.04 -20.77 -24.78
C ILE A 152 12.04 -22.19 -24.18
N SER A 153 12.63 -22.37 -22.99
CA SER A 153 12.61 -23.66 -22.27
C SER A 153 11.35 -23.84 -21.42
N CYS A 154 10.70 -22.74 -21.03
CA CYS A 154 9.52 -22.77 -20.18
C CYS A 154 8.21 -22.56 -20.95
N PHE A 155 8.29 -21.92 -22.11
CA PHE A 155 7.13 -21.54 -22.91
C PHE A 155 7.36 -21.86 -24.38
N ASP A 156 6.27 -22.17 -25.08
CA ASP A 156 6.27 -22.29 -26.53
C ASP A 156 6.64 -20.91 -27.16
N PRO A 157 7.63 -20.83 -28.06
CA PRO A 157 8.06 -19.58 -28.68
C PRO A 157 6.96 -18.81 -29.40
N ASP A 158 5.94 -19.50 -29.91
CA ASP A 158 4.90 -18.90 -30.76
C ASP A 158 3.68 -18.43 -29.93
N VAL A 159 3.63 -18.76 -28.63
CA VAL A 159 2.62 -18.24 -27.71
C VAL A 159 2.82 -16.74 -27.47
N VAL A 160 1.71 -16.00 -27.45
CA VAL A 160 1.69 -14.57 -27.14
C VAL A 160 1.63 -14.36 -25.63
N ASN A 161 2.55 -13.55 -25.10
CA ASN A 161 2.51 -13.09 -23.73
C ASN A 161 1.32 -12.13 -23.55
N PRO A 162 0.34 -12.44 -22.68
CA PRO A 162 -0.89 -11.65 -22.57
C PRO A 162 -0.70 -10.26 -21.93
N LEU A 163 0.43 -10.04 -21.25
CA LEU A 163 0.74 -8.75 -20.62
C LEU A 163 1.51 -7.82 -21.56
N LYS A 164 2.39 -8.38 -22.40
CA LYS A 164 3.28 -7.63 -23.29
C LYS A 164 2.79 -7.53 -24.72
N ASP A 165 1.77 -8.33 -25.08
CA ASP A 165 1.22 -8.44 -26.43
C ASP A 165 2.29 -8.74 -27.50
N LEU A 166 3.23 -9.63 -27.14
CA LEU A 166 4.35 -10.07 -27.97
C LEU A 166 4.53 -11.57 -27.83
N SER A 167 4.98 -12.24 -28.89
CA SER A 167 5.33 -13.66 -28.79
C SER A 167 6.50 -13.89 -27.84
N MET A 168 6.55 -15.05 -27.20
CA MET A 168 7.65 -15.44 -26.32
C MET A 168 8.99 -15.42 -27.08
N ARG A 169 9.00 -15.82 -28.36
CA ARG A 169 10.16 -15.67 -29.25
C ARG A 169 10.63 -14.22 -29.37
N SER A 170 9.70 -13.29 -29.62
CA SER A 170 10.03 -11.87 -29.76
C SER A 170 10.59 -11.28 -28.46
N LEU A 171 10.04 -11.69 -27.30
CA LEU A 171 10.56 -11.29 -26.00
C LEU A 171 11.97 -11.84 -25.74
N TYR A 172 12.21 -13.10 -26.10
CA TYR A 172 13.53 -13.74 -26.00
C TYR A 172 14.58 -13.02 -26.85
N GLU A 173 14.26 -12.75 -28.11
CA GLU A 173 15.15 -12.05 -29.05
C GLU A 173 15.50 -10.66 -28.53
N LYS A 174 14.50 -9.89 -28.07
CA LYS A 174 14.73 -8.58 -27.43
C LYS A 174 15.63 -8.69 -26.20
N THR A 175 15.41 -9.68 -25.35
CA THR A 175 16.23 -9.91 -24.15
C THR A 175 17.69 -10.17 -24.54
N LYS A 176 17.92 -11.03 -25.54
CA LYS A 176 19.27 -11.31 -26.07
C LYS A 176 19.91 -10.09 -26.73
N GLU A 177 19.15 -9.30 -27.48
CA GLU A 177 19.64 -8.07 -28.09
C GLU A 177 20.14 -7.08 -27.02
N ILE A 178 19.37 -6.88 -25.95
CA ILE A 178 19.76 -6.00 -24.83
C ILE A 178 21.05 -6.50 -24.19
N SER A 179 21.15 -7.79 -23.87
CA SER A 179 22.37 -8.37 -23.29
C SER A 179 23.58 -8.19 -24.20
N ASN A 180 23.40 -8.35 -25.53
CA ASN A 180 24.48 -8.11 -26.50
C ASN A 180 24.91 -6.64 -26.56
N ILE A 181 23.96 -5.70 -26.48
CA ILE A 181 24.26 -4.26 -26.42
C ILE A 181 25.02 -3.91 -25.14
N LEU A 182 24.67 -4.50 -24.01
CA LEU A 182 25.39 -4.27 -22.76
C LEU A 182 26.82 -4.82 -22.84
N ARG A 183 27.00 -6.02 -23.40
CA ARG A 183 28.33 -6.60 -23.64
C ARG A 183 29.16 -5.77 -24.60
N SER A 184 28.57 -5.25 -25.68
CA SER A 184 29.30 -4.44 -26.68
C SER A 184 29.77 -3.09 -26.13
N LYS A 185 29.14 -2.59 -25.05
CA LYS A 185 29.60 -1.42 -24.29
C LYS A 185 30.76 -1.70 -23.35
N GLY A 186 31.28 -2.94 -23.30
CA GLY A 186 32.44 -3.31 -22.49
C GLY A 186 32.10 -3.83 -21.09
N PHE A 187 30.83 -4.10 -20.79
CA PHE A 187 30.43 -4.68 -19.51
C PHE A 187 30.48 -6.21 -19.56
N GLN A 188 30.90 -6.83 -18.46
CA GLN A 188 30.68 -8.25 -18.25
C GLN A 188 29.22 -8.44 -17.84
N VAL A 189 28.44 -9.22 -18.59
CA VAL A 189 27.03 -9.50 -18.23
C VAL A 189 26.91 -10.94 -17.73
N ILE A 190 26.43 -11.11 -16.49
CA ILE A 190 26.12 -12.40 -15.88
C ILE A 190 24.60 -12.51 -15.82
N GLU A 191 24.06 -13.58 -16.37
CA GLU A 191 22.62 -13.73 -16.58
C GLU A 191 22.15 -15.04 -15.95
N ILE A 192 20.98 -15.03 -15.31
CA ILE A 192 20.31 -16.24 -14.84
C ILE A 192 18.84 -16.20 -15.23
N TRP A 193 18.30 -17.34 -15.66
CA TRP A 193 16.86 -17.49 -15.86
C TRP A 193 16.17 -17.85 -14.56
N GLU A 194 14.93 -17.39 -14.40
CA GLU A 194 14.14 -17.66 -13.21
C GLU A 194 14.07 -19.15 -12.89
N HIS A 195 13.78 -19.98 -13.89
CA HIS A 195 13.65 -21.42 -13.70
C HIS A 195 14.96 -22.09 -13.27
N ASP A 196 16.11 -21.57 -13.68
CA ASP A 196 17.41 -22.08 -13.26
C ASP A 196 17.72 -21.67 -11.82
N PHE A 197 17.39 -20.43 -11.43
CA PHE A 197 17.48 -20.04 -10.03
C PHE A 197 16.52 -20.86 -9.14
N GLN A 198 15.31 -21.20 -9.62
CA GLN A 198 14.43 -22.13 -8.90
C GLN A 198 15.05 -23.51 -8.71
N LYS A 199 15.76 -24.04 -9.71
CA LYS A 199 16.51 -25.30 -9.59
C LYS A 199 17.66 -25.17 -8.60
N MET A 200 18.44 -24.08 -8.66
CA MET A 200 19.53 -23.82 -7.73
C MET A 200 19.06 -23.80 -6.28
N LYS A 201 17.93 -23.16 -5.98
CA LYS A 201 17.34 -23.17 -4.63
C LYS A 201 17.01 -24.58 -4.11
N LYS A 202 16.81 -25.56 -4.99
CA LYS A 202 16.51 -26.96 -4.63
C LYS A 202 17.75 -27.85 -4.62
N ALA A 203 18.75 -27.54 -5.43
CA ALA A 203 19.92 -28.39 -5.63
C ALA A 203 21.15 -27.92 -4.85
N ASP A 204 21.37 -26.61 -4.75
CA ASP A 204 22.56 -26.01 -4.16
C ASP A 204 22.37 -25.78 -2.65
N ASP A 205 23.17 -26.46 -1.83
CA ASP A 205 23.08 -26.38 -0.38
C ASP A 205 23.53 -25.03 0.19
N TYR A 206 24.44 -24.31 -0.49
CA TYR A 206 24.82 -22.95 -0.08
C TYR A 206 23.66 -21.98 -0.25
N VAL A 207 22.97 -22.05 -1.39
CA VAL A 207 21.79 -21.21 -1.66
C VAL A 207 20.69 -21.52 -0.64
N LYS A 208 20.44 -22.79 -0.33
CA LYS A 208 19.45 -23.18 0.67
C LYS A 208 19.78 -22.61 2.05
N GLU A 209 21.02 -22.74 2.49
CA GLU A 209 21.42 -22.28 3.82
C GLU A 209 21.34 -20.76 3.93
N PHE A 210 21.79 -20.04 2.90
CA PHE A 210 21.63 -18.59 2.82
C PHE A 210 20.16 -18.16 2.93
N LEU A 211 19.27 -18.81 2.16
CA LEU A 211 17.85 -18.46 2.14
C LEU A 211 17.08 -18.80 3.41
N LYS A 212 17.60 -19.65 4.31
CA LYS A 212 16.94 -19.92 5.61
C LYS A 212 17.01 -18.73 6.55
N THR A 213 18.11 -17.99 6.52
CA THR A 213 18.38 -16.87 7.43
C THR A 213 18.18 -15.51 6.75
N HIS A 214 18.13 -15.49 5.42
CA HIS A 214 17.99 -14.28 4.64
C HIS A 214 16.52 -13.90 4.43
N ASP A 215 16.10 -12.82 5.09
CA ASP A 215 14.81 -12.18 4.89
C ASP A 215 14.96 -10.92 4.04
N VAL A 216 14.22 -10.83 2.93
CA VAL A 216 14.24 -9.66 2.07
C VAL A 216 13.15 -8.71 2.53
N THR A 217 13.56 -7.57 3.07
CA THR A 217 12.63 -6.51 3.45
C THR A 217 12.32 -5.65 2.23
N ASP A 218 11.06 -5.68 1.77
CA ASP A 218 10.57 -4.80 0.70
C ASP A 218 10.52 -3.34 1.18
N ARG A 219 10.37 -2.41 0.23
CA ARG A 219 10.20 -0.98 0.49
C ARG A 219 9.02 -0.76 1.43
N LEU A 220 9.19 0.14 2.40
CA LEU A 220 8.09 0.59 3.24
C LEU A 220 6.98 1.16 2.35
N LYS A 221 5.77 0.58 2.46
CA LYS A 221 4.55 1.13 1.87
C LYS A 221 3.81 1.89 2.96
N PRO A 222 3.90 3.23 3.05
CA PRO A 222 3.32 3.98 4.17
C PRO A 222 1.80 3.79 4.29
N ARG A 223 1.13 3.45 3.18
CA ARG A 223 -0.31 3.18 3.16
C ARG A 223 -0.69 1.91 3.91
N ASP A 224 0.19 0.91 3.96
CA ASP A 224 -0.05 -0.37 4.66
C ASP A 224 -0.29 -0.14 6.16
N ALA A 225 0.27 0.93 6.73
CA ALA A 225 0.00 1.34 8.12
C ALA A 225 -1.45 1.80 8.38
N PHE A 226 -2.21 2.11 7.33
CA PHE A 226 -3.63 2.48 7.41
C PHE A 226 -4.58 1.33 7.06
N PHE A 227 -4.03 0.16 6.68
CA PHE A 227 -4.81 -1.08 6.55
C PHE A 227 -4.86 -1.83 7.88
N GLY A 228 -5.93 -2.58 8.14
CA GLY A 228 -6.27 -3.09 9.48
C GLY A 228 -7.32 -2.21 10.13
N GLY A 229 -7.94 -2.67 11.23
CA GLY A 229 -9.08 -2.00 11.88
C GLY A 229 -8.74 -0.63 12.50
N ARG A 230 -9.21 -0.36 13.72
CA ARG A 230 -8.77 0.83 14.46
C ARG A 230 -7.30 0.69 14.80
N THR A 231 -6.41 1.27 13.99
CA THR A 231 -4.99 1.33 14.27
C THR A 231 -4.74 2.44 15.30
N ASN A 232 -4.06 2.10 16.40
CA ASN A 232 -3.60 3.08 17.39
C ASN A 232 -2.08 3.14 17.34
N ALA A 233 -1.53 4.32 17.05
CA ALA A 233 -0.08 4.51 17.04
C ALA A 233 0.42 4.69 18.48
N ILE A 234 0.96 3.62 19.08
CA ILE A 234 1.51 3.66 20.45
C ILE A 234 2.86 4.41 20.48
N LYS A 235 3.61 4.39 19.36
CA LYS A 235 4.90 5.08 19.22
C LYS A 235 4.97 5.73 17.84
N LEU A 236 5.15 7.05 17.79
CA LEU A 236 5.22 7.82 16.55
C LEU A 236 6.60 7.79 15.87
N TYR A 237 7.65 7.42 16.62
CA TYR A 237 9.02 7.33 16.11
C TYR A 237 9.72 6.10 16.71
N HIS A 238 10.29 5.25 15.87
CA HIS A 238 11.08 4.10 16.26
C HIS A 238 12.30 3.99 15.36
N GLU A 239 13.48 3.86 15.95
CA GLU A 239 14.73 3.63 15.24
C GLU A 239 15.05 2.13 15.29
N GLY A 240 15.19 1.50 14.12
CA GLY A 240 15.41 0.05 13.98
C GLY A 240 14.19 -0.72 13.53
N ALA A 241 14.22 -2.05 13.71
CA ALA A 241 13.16 -2.95 13.26
C ALA A 241 11.93 -2.87 14.17
N ALA A 242 10.79 -2.49 13.60
CA ALA A 242 9.50 -2.47 14.30
C ALA A 242 8.66 -3.70 13.92
N LYS A 243 7.96 -4.26 14.91
CA LYS A 243 6.94 -5.30 14.67
C LYS A 243 5.56 -4.66 14.75
N TYR A 244 4.77 -4.85 13.69
CA TYR A 244 3.34 -4.56 13.70
C TYR A 244 2.60 -5.78 14.26
N ILE A 245 1.74 -5.56 15.26
CA ILE A 245 0.83 -6.57 15.78
C ILE A 245 -0.56 -6.17 15.34
N ASP A 246 -1.14 -6.91 14.41
CA ASP A 246 -2.55 -6.77 14.07
C ASP A 246 -3.39 -7.44 15.15
N PHE A 247 -4.30 -6.67 15.75
CA PHE A 247 -5.41 -7.25 16.48
C PHE A 247 -6.70 -6.83 15.79
N THR A 248 -7.38 -7.80 15.18
CA THR A 248 -8.73 -7.57 14.69
C THR A 248 -9.66 -7.59 15.91
N SER A 249 -10.19 -6.43 16.31
CA SER A 249 -11.30 -6.40 17.28
C SER A 249 -12.46 -7.26 16.76
N LEU A 250 -13.23 -7.88 17.64
CA LEU A 250 -14.33 -8.77 17.26
C LEU A 250 -15.39 -8.07 16.37
N TYR A 251 -15.49 -6.74 16.47
CA TYR A 251 -16.55 -5.93 15.86
C TYR A 251 -16.47 -5.85 14.32
N PRO A 252 -15.31 -5.56 13.67
CA PRO A 252 -15.14 -5.76 12.23
C PRO A 252 -15.33 -7.21 11.76
N TRP A 253 -14.95 -8.20 12.56
CA TRP A 253 -15.06 -9.62 12.19
C TRP A 253 -16.52 -10.07 12.09
N CYS A 254 -17.35 -9.73 13.07
CA CYS A 254 -18.78 -10.07 13.06
C CYS A 254 -19.53 -9.40 11.90
N ASN A 255 -19.25 -8.13 11.59
CA ASN A 255 -19.94 -7.39 10.53
C ASN A 255 -19.59 -7.85 9.10
N LYS A 256 -18.53 -8.62 8.90
CA LYS A 256 -18.18 -9.17 7.57
C LYS A 256 -19.18 -10.22 7.08
N TYR A 257 -19.88 -10.87 8.00
CA TYR A 257 -20.78 -11.99 7.72
C TYR A 257 -22.26 -11.66 7.96
N CYS A 258 -22.59 -10.38 8.15
CA CYS A 258 -23.95 -9.88 8.31
C CYS A 258 -24.40 -9.11 7.08
#